data_AF-A0A7C5X7K2-F1
#
_entry.id   AF-A0A7C5X7K2-F1
#
_cell.length_a   1.000
_cell.length_b   1.000
_cell.length_c   1.000
_cell.angle_alpha   90.00
_cell.angle_beta   90.00
_cell.angle_gamma   90.00
#
_symmetry.space_group_name_H-M   'P 1'
#
loop_
_entity.id
_entity.type
_entity.pdbx_description
1 polymer ?
#
loop_
_entity_poly.entity_id
_entity_poly.type
_entity_poly.pdbx_seq_one_letter_code
_entity_poly.pdbx_strand_id
1 'polypeptide(L)'
;MNESSKEASLRVAEAKQRDVGRGIVRIDRGTMAKLGLEAGDAVEIVGKKATVAIAWPAYPEDEGLGFIRMDGVTRHNAGVSIGDTVVVKKIQLQPAQRVVLAPSGVSGLSFSPEFAEYVKERLLHRPVRRGDVVEIPVFNTALRFVVTSTAPATAVQVTPETEIVVKGEAVSEAELFVPRVTYEDIGDLEDVKQKVREMIELPMRYPELFSHLGIDPPKGVLFYGPPGTGKTLLARAVANETGAYFITINGPEIMSKFYGESEARLREIFKEAEENAPAIIFIDEIDAIAPKREEVTGEVERRVVAQLLALMDGLKGRGQVIVIGATNRPNAVDPALRRPGRFDREIAFPVPDKRARKEILQVHTRNMPLADDVNLDELADVTHGFTGADLAALCREAAMRALRRFLPKLDLSKSSVPPEVLKELKVTRQDFLDALKDIQPSALREVYVEVPEVRWSDIGGLEDVKQQLREAVEWPLKHPEFFKEMGIDPPKGVLLYGPPGCGKTLLAKAVATESEANFIAVKGPEVLSKWVGESERAIREIFSKARQAAPCVVFFDEIDSIVPRRGYRYDSGVTDRIVNQLLTEMDGLEKLEGVVVIGATNRPDILDPALLRPGRFDRLV
;
A
#
# COMPACT_ATOMS: atom_id res chain seq x y z
N MET A 1 -14.08 52.71 -7.11
CA MET A 1 -12.91 52.30 -6.30
C MET A 1 -12.64 50.85 -6.64
N ASN A 2 -11.53 50.59 -7.33
CA ASN A 2 -11.21 49.27 -7.86
C ASN A 2 -11.04 48.27 -6.70
N GLU A 3 -11.90 47.26 -6.62
CA GLU A 3 -11.63 46.05 -5.84
C GLU A 3 -10.40 45.40 -6.47
N SER A 4 -9.22 45.74 -5.97
CA SER A 4 -8.03 44.91 -6.18
C SER A 4 -8.40 43.53 -5.67
N SER A 5 -8.61 42.58 -6.58
CA SER A 5 -8.88 41.18 -6.28
C SER A 5 -7.88 40.75 -5.22
N LYS A 6 -8.35 40.46 -4.01
CA LYS A 6 -7.47 40.00 -2.94
C LYS A 6 -6.93 38.64 -3.37
N GLU A 7 -5.61 38.48 -3.33
CA GLU A 7 -4.93 37.25 -3.73
C GLU A 7 -4.16 36.71 -2.54
N ALA A 8 -4.07 35.39 -2.44
CA ALA A 8 -3.27 34.72 -1.43
C ALA A 8 -2.40 33.66 -2.10
N SER A 9 -1.12 33.63 -1.71
CA SER A 9 -0.19 32.58 -2.10
C SER A 9 -0.25 31.46 -1.06
N LEU A 10 -0.58 30.25 -1.51
CA LEU A 10 -0.70 29.08 -0.65
C LEU A 10 0.15 27.94 -1.20
N ARG A 11 0.66 27.09 -0.31
CA ARG A 11 1.47 25.93 -0.70
C ARG A 11 0.58 24.70 -0.89
N VAL A 12 0.76 24.01 -1.99
CA VAL A 12 -0.05 22.85 -2.39
C VAL A 12 0.20 21.67 -1.48
N ALA A 13 -0.86 21.04 -0.99
CA ALA A 13 -0.82 19.83 -0.17
C ALA A 13 -1.80 18.77 -0.72
N GLU A 14 -1.57 17.51 -0.34
CA GLU A 14 -2.39 16.36 -0.72
C GLU A 14 -3.81 16.44 -0.11
N ALA A 15 -4.82 16.14 -0.92
CA ALA A 15 -6.20 16.05 -0.45
C ALA A 15 -6.42 14.76 0.35
N LYS A 16 -7.18 14.83 1.45
CA LYS A 16 -7.61 13.62 2.16
C LYS A 16 -8.65 12.88 1.32
N GLN A 17 -8.73 11.55 1.49
CA GLN A 17 -9.54 10.65 0.68
C GLN A 17 -11.02 11.07 0.47
N ARG A 18 -11.62 11.71 1.48
CA ARG A 18 -13.02 12.17 1.43
C ARG A 18 -13.28 13.33 0.46
N ASP A 19 -12.25 14.09 0.10
CA ASP A 19 -12.35 15.29 -0.74
C ASP A 19 -11.96 15.01 -2.21
N VAL A 20 -11.29 13.88 -2.48
CA VAL A 20 -10.76 13.53 -3.81
C VAL A 20 -11.88 13.35 -4.84
N GLY A 21 -11.71 13.98 -6.01
CA GLY A 21 -12.63 13.84 -7.14
C GLY A 21 -13.91 14.66 -6.98
N ARG A 22 -14.00 15.55 -5.98
CA ARG A 22 -15.15 16.43 -5.73
C ARG A 22 -14.98 17.85 -6.29
N GLY A 23 -13.79 18.21 -6.76
CA GLY A 23 -13.50 19.59 -7.21
C GLY A 23 -13.50 20.60 -6.05
N ILE A 24 -13.13 20.14 -4.86
CA ILE A 24 -13.07 20.94 -3.63
C ILE A 24 -11.61 21.17 -3.27
N VAL A 25 -11.29 22.39 -2.85
CA VAL A 25 -10.02 22.73 -2.23
C VAL A 25 -10.23 23.21 -0.81
N ARG A 26 -9.32 22.83 0.10
CA ARG A 26 -9.40 23.26 1.50
C ARG A 26 -8.35 24.32 1.81
N ILE A 27 -8.81 25.41 2.41
CA ILE A 27 -8.01 26.60 2.73
C ILE A 27 -8.25 27.00 4.18
N ASP A 28 -7.23 27.52 4.86
CA ASP A 28 -7.33 27.96 6.26
C ASP A 28 -8.31 29.12 6.43
N ARG A 29 -8.95 29.21 7.60
CA ARG A 29 -9.97 30.23 7.86
C ARG A 29 -9.41 31.65 7.82
N GLY A 30 -8.15 31.82 8.22
CA GLY A 30 -7.46 33.10 8.16
C GLY A 30 -7.32 33.62 6.74
N THR A 31 -6.92 32.75 5.80
CA THR A 31 -6.82 33.07 4.38
C THR A 31 -8.19 33.23 3.73
N MET A 32 -9.18 32.40 4.09
CA MET A 32 -10.56 32.60 3.61
C MET A 32 -11.10 33.98 4.01
N ALA A 33 -10.89 34.39 5.27
CA ALA A 33 -11.30 35.72 5.74
C ALA A 33 -10.54 36.85 5.02
N LYS A 34 -9.24 36.69 4.77
CA LYS A 34 -8.45 37.64 3.98
C LYS A 34 -9.02 37.80 2.57
N LEU A 35 -9.34 36.70 1.91
CA LEU A 35 -9.91 36.67 0.55
C LEU A 35 -11.40 37.03 0.48
N GLY A 36 -12.08 37.12 1.63
CA GLY A 36 -13.54 37.34 1.70
C GLY A 36 -14.34 36.14 1.17
N LEU A 37 -13.85 34.92 1.40
CA LEU A 37 -14.47 33.66 0.99
C LEU A 37 -15.34 33.08 2.11
N GLU A 38 -16.50 32.55 1.72
CA GLU A 38 -17.35 31.69 2.56
C GLU A 38 -17.24 30.23 2.12
N ALA A 39 -17.69 29.30 2.96
CA ALA A 39 -17.69 27.88 2.61
C ALA A 39 -18.64 27.61 1.43
N GLY A 40 -18.12 27.06 0.34
CA GLY A 40 -18.88 26.83 -0.90
C GLY A 40 -18.65 27.88 -1.98
N ASP A 41 -17.91 28.95 -1.71
CA ASP A 41 -17.52 29.92 -2.73
C ASP A 41 -16.56 29.29 -3.76
N ALA A 42 -16.62 29.78 -5.00
CA ALA A 42 -15.68 29.40 -6.03
C ALA A 42 -14.38 30.22 -5.96
N VAL A 43 -13.27 29.53 -6.21
CA VAL A 43 -11.94 30.12 -6.28
C VAL A 43 -11.27 29.78 -7.60
N GLU A 44 -10.55 30.76 -8.15
CA GLU A 44 -9.61 30.57 -9.24
C GLU A 44 -8.24 30.25 -8.64
N ILE A 45 -7.63 29.16 -9.12
CA ILE A 45 -6.31 28.69 -8.70
C ILE A 45 -5.39 28.87 -9.90
N VAL A 46 -4.37 29.72 -9.72
CA VAL A 46 -3.40 30.05 -10.77
C VAL A 46 -2.06 29.40 -10.42
N GLY A 47 -1.70 28.38 -11.19
CA GLY A 47 -0.38 27.76 -11.21
C GLY A 47 0.33 28.04 -12.54
N LYS A 48 0.78 27.00 -13.25
CA LYS A 48 1.23 27.10 -14.66
C LYS A 48 0.05 27.30 -15.59
N LYS A 49 -1.09 26.70 -15.24
CA LYS A 49 -2.40 26.88 -15.85
C LYS A 49 -3.35 27.41 -14.77
N ALA A 50 -4.43 28.05 -15.21
CA ALA A 50 -5.45 28.57 -14.31
C ALA A 50 -6.68 27.65 -14.35
N THR A 51 -7.14 27.20 -13.19
CA THR A 51 -8.29 26.32 -13.02
C THR A 51 -9.22 26.85 -11.94
N VAL A 52 -10.35 26.19 -11.71
CA VAL A 52 -11.36 26.59 -10.73
C VAL A 52 -11.77 25.44 -9.82
N ALA A 53 -12.05 25.76 -8.56
CA ALA A 53 -12.51 24.79 -7.57
C ALA A 53 -13.42 25.47 -6.53
N ILE A 54 -14.09 24.66 -5.71
CA ILE A 54 -14.92 25.14 -4.60
C ILE A 54 -14.08 25.19 -3.32
N ALA A 55 -14.06 26.34 -2.64
CA ALA A 55 -13.33 26.52 -1.39
C ALA A 55 -14.14 25.99 -0.19
N TRP A 56 -13.48 25.17 0.63
CA TRP A 56 -13.98 24.69 1.91
C TRP A 56 -12.98 24.98 3.04
N PRO A 57 -13.43 25.02 4.31
CA PRO A 57 -12.52 25.18 5.44
C PRO A 57 -11.52 24.02 5.56
N ALA A 58 -10.29 24.37 5.92
CA ALA A 58 -9.22 23.45 6.29
C ALA A 58 -9.60 22.51 7.45
N TYR A 59 -8.84 21.42 7.58
CA TYR A 59 -8.91 20.58 8.77
C TYR A 59 -8.31 21.34 9.97
N PRO A 60 -8.72 21.03 11.22
CA PRO A 60 -8.16 21.66 12.41
C PRO A 60 -6.62 21.57 12.48
N GLU A 61 -6.04 20.49 11.96
CA GLU A 61 -4.60 20.23 11.91
C GLU A 61 -3.83 21.17 10.96
N ASP A 62 -4.50 21.70 9.93
CA ASP A 62 -3.87 22.48 8.86
C ASP A 62 -4.06 24.01 9.04
N GLU A 63 -4.77 24.43 10.09
CA GLU A 63 -5.07 25.85 10.35
C GLU A 63 -3.77 26.65 10.59
N GLY A 64 -3.61 27.75 9.86
CA GLY A 64 -2.47 28.67 10.01
C GLY A 64 -1.17 28.22 9.33
N LEU A 65 -1.13 27.05 8.68
CA LEU A 65 0.06 26.56 7.97
C LEU A 65 0.22 27.13 6.54
N GLY A 66 -0.81 27.83 6.03
CA GLY A 66 -0.79 28.40 4.68
C GLY A 66 -0.85 27.35 3.56
N PHE A 67 -1.46 26.20 3.85
CA PHE A 67 -1.65 25.13 2.87
C PHE A 67 -2.99 25.23 2.12
N ILE A 68 -2.97 24.78 0.87
CA ILE A 68 -4.15 24.48 0.08
C ILE A 68 -4.14 22.99 -0.26
N ARG A 69 -5.08 22.23 0.31
CA ARG A 69 -5.26 20.82 -0.06
C ARG A 69 -6.10 20.72 -1.32
N MET A 70 -5.55 20.07 -2.34
CA MET A 70 -6.20 19.87 -3.64
C MET A 70 -5.95 18.45 -4.15
N ASP A 71 -6.91 17.91 -4.88
CA ASP A 71 -6.81 16.56 -5.45
C ASP A 71 -5.91 16.52 -6.69
N GLY A 72 -5.51 15.31 -7.11
CA GLY A 72 -4.64 15.10 -8.26
C GLY A 72 -5.20 15.68 -9.57
N VAL A 73 -6.52 15.66 -9.76
CA VAL A 73 -7.19 16.22 -10.94
C VAL A 73 -7.06 17.75 -10.95
N THR A 74 -7.35 18.42 -9.83
CA THR A 74 -7.21 19.89 -9.71
C THR A 74 -5.75 20.31 -9.83
N ARG A 75 -4.80 19.55 -9.26
CA ARG A 75 -3.35 19.76 -9.44
C ARG A 75 -2.95 19.70 -10.91
N HIS A 76 -3.41 18.66 -11.62
CA HIS A 76 -3.15 18.50 -13.04
C HIS A 76 -3.73 19.66 -13.86
N ASN A 77 -4.96 20.07 -13.57
CA ASN A 77 -5.62 21.19 -14.25
C ASN A 77 -4.89 22.53 -14.01
N ALA A 78 -4.38 22.76 -12.81
CA ALA A 78 -3.52 23.92 -12.48
C ALA A 78 -2.08 23.79 -12.98
N GLY A 79 -1.64 22.58 -13.38
CA GLY A 79 -0.28 22.28 -13.80
C GLY A 79 0.76 22.43 -12.68
N VAL A 80 0.40 22.02 -11.46
CA VAL A 80 1.22 22.15 -10.25
C VAL A 80 1.42 20.79 -9.59
N SER A 81 2.54 20.61 -8.89
CA SER A 81 2.81 19.42 -8.07
C SER A 81 2.65 19.75 -6.58
N ILE A 82 2.57 18.74 -5.71
CA ILE A 82 2.57 18.93 -4.25
C ILE A 82 3.71 19.86 -3.82
N GLY A 83 3.53 20.72 -2.82
CA GLY A 83 4.59 21.60 -2.33
C GLY A 83 4.93 22.82 -3.21
N ASP A 84 4.40 22.93 -4.44
CA ASP A 84 4.46 24.17 -5.22
C ASP A 84 3.62 25.27 -4.56
N THR A 85 3.84 26.52 -4.95
CA THR A 85 3.03 27.66 -4.49
C THR A 85 2.06 28.06 -5.58
N VAL A 86 0.78 28.25 -5.22
CA VAL A 86 -0.28 28.71 -6.12
C VAL A 86 -0.87 30.02 -5.63
N VAL A 87 -1.39 30.81 -6.56
CA VAL A 87 -2.13 32.03 -6.25
C VAL A 87 -3.63 31.73 -6.32
N VAL A 88 -4.34 32.04 -5.23
CA VAL A 88 -5.78 31.82 -5.12
C VAL A 88 -6.51 33.15 -5.11
N LYS A 89 -7.57 33.24 -5.93
CA LYS A 89 -8.44 34.42 -6.05
C LYS A 89 -9.90 34.03 -5.93
N LYS A 90 -10.72 34.89 -5.32
CA LYS A 90 -12.17 34.71 -5.33
C LYS A 90 -12.71 34.99 -6.73
N ILE A 91 -13.57 34.11 -7.25
CA ILE A 91 -14.22 34.29 -8.54
C ILE A 91 -15.74 34.08 -8.40
N GLN A 92 -16.52 34.90 -9.08
CA GLN A 92 -17.96 34.65 -9.22
C GLN A 92 -18.20 33.85 -10.50
N LEU A 93 -18.80 32.67 -10.35
CA LEU A 93 -19.13 31.81 -11.48
C LEU A 93 -20.48 32.17 -12.05
N GLN A 94 -20.57 32.14 -13.38
CA GLN A 94 -21.84 32.24 -14.09
C GLN A 94 -22.41 30.84 -14.34
N PRO A 95 -23.73 30.67 -14.36
CA PRO A 95 -24.34 29.41 -14.73
C PRO A 95 -23.99 29.05 -16.18
N ALA A 96 -23.58 27.81 -16.40
CA ALA A 96 -23.24 27.32 -17.73
C ALA A 96 -24.50 27.13 -18.58
N GLN A 97 -24.51 27.70 -19.78
CA GLN A 97 -25.55 27.42 -20.77
C GLN A 97 -25.23 26.11 -21.51
N ARG A 98 -23.96 25.94 -21.89
CA ARG A 98 -23.49 24.76 -22.63
C ARG A 98 -22.05 24.39 -22.26
N VAL A 99 -21.80 23.10 -22.08
CA VAL A 99 -20.45 22.55 -21.82
C VAL A 99 -20.18 21.40 -22.79
N VAL A 100 -19.04 21.44 -23.48
CA VAL A 100 -18.65 20.42 -24.46
C VAL A 100 -17.45 19.63 -23.95
N LEU A 101 -17.66 18.33 -23.77
CA LEU A 101 -16.68 17.38 -23.23
C LEU A 101 -16.17 16.45 -24.33
N ALA A 102 -14.90 16.10 -24.28
CA ALA A 102 -14.30 15.10 -25.17
C ALA A 102 -13.49 14.08 -24.33
N PRO A 103 -13.57 12.77 -24.63
CA PRO A 103 -12.84 11.76 -23.88
C PRO A 103 -11.32 11.92 -24.08
N SER A 104 -10.57 11.66 -23.01
CA SER A 104 -9.11 11.58 -23.04
C SER A 104 -8.68 10.11 -23.08
N GLY A 105 -7.94 9.71 -24.13
CA GLY A 105 -7.27 8.39 -24.22
C GLY A 105 -8.12 7.20 -24.69
N VAL A 106 -9.43 7.35 -24.91
CA VAL A 106 -10.28 6.26 -25.47
C VAL A 106 -11.01 6.74 -26.72
N SER A 107 -10.52 6.29 -27.87
CA SER A 107 -11.11 6.56 -29.19
C SER A 107 -12.22 5.54 -29.49
N GLY A 108 -13.34 5.97 -30.07
CA GLY A 108 -14.37 5.06 -30.62
C GLY A 108 -15.51 4.68 -29.69
N LEU A 109 -15.68 5.35 -28.55
CA LEU A 109 -16.89 5.24 -27.73
C LEU A 109 -18.02 6.07 -28.35
N SER A 110 -19.13 5.41 -28.68
CA SER A 110 -20.39 6.10 -28.97
C SER A 110 -21.13 6.39 -27.67
N PHE A 111 -21.27 7.67 -27.32
CA PHE A 111 -22.03 8.08 -26.15
C PHE A 111 -23.49 8.34 -26.56
N SER A 112 -24.44 7.70 -25.87
CA SER A 112 -25.86 8.00 -26.08
C SER A 112 -26.22 9.34 -25.44
N PRO A 113 -27.30 10.01 -25.88
CA PRO A 113 -27.83 11.19 -25.20
C PRO A 113 -28.12 10.96 -23.71
N GLU A 114 -28.48 9.73 -23.32
CA GLU A 114 -28.70 9.39 -21.91
C GLU A 114 -27.40 9.43 -21.07
N PHE A 115 -26.25 9.14 -21.69
CA PHE A 115 -24.96 9.27 -21.01
C PHE A 115 -24.63 10.74 -20.71
N ALA A 116 -24.99 11.67 -21.60
CA ALA A 116 -24.80 13.10 -21.35
C ALA A 116 -25.60 13.59 -20.13
N GLU A 117 -26.81 13.05 -19.91
CA GLU A 117 -27.61 13.34 -18.72
C GLU A 117 -26.97 12.75 -17.45
N TYR A 118 -26.43 11.52 -17.54
CA TYR A 118 -25.66 10.92 -16.45
C TYR A 118 -24.45 11.78 -16.05
N VAL A 119 -23.70 12.27 -17.04
CA VAL A 119 -22.57 13.17 -16.84
C VAL A 119 -23.02 14.46 -16.15
N LYS A 120 -24.18 14.99 -16.54
CA LYS A 120 -24.75 16.21 -15.95
C LYS A 120 -25.10 16.06 -14.48
N GLU A 121 -25.75 14.96 -14.11
CA GLU A 121 -26.04 14.66 -12.70
C GLU A 121 -24.75 14.61 -11.85
N ARG A 122 -23.65 14.09 -12.41
CA ARG A 122 -22.35 13.99 -11.72
C ARG A 122 -21.58 15.31 -11.63
N LEU A 123 -21.73 16.18 -12.62
CA LEU A 123 -21.08 17.48 -12.67
C LEU A 123 -21.91 18.60 -12.04
N LEU A 124 -23.14 18.32 -11.59
CA LEU A 124 -24.03 19.30 -11.00
C LEU A 124 -23.33 20.11 -9.88
N HIS A 125 -23.47 21.43 -9.93
CA HIS A 125 -22.83 22.40 -9.04
C HIS A 125 -21.30 22.48 -9.13
N ARG A 126 -20.64 21.68 -9.96
CA ARG A 126 -19.18 21.75 -10.11
C ARG A 126 -18.78 22.93 -10.98
N PRO A 127 -17.69 23.62 -10.61
CA PRO A 127 -17.08 24.61 -11.46
C PRO A 127 -16.24 23.93 -12.54
N VAL A 128 -16.31 24.44 -13.77
CA VAL A 128 -15.52 23.95 -14.89
C VAL A 128 -14.99 25.11 -15.72
N ARG A 129 -13.77 24.96 -16.25
CA ARG A 129 -13.16 25.88 -17.20
C ARG A 129 -12.74 25.13 -18.45
N ARG A 130 -12.75 25.83 -19.59
CA ARG A 130 -12.13 25.32 -20.82
C ARG A 130 -10.69 24.88 -20.57
N GLY A 131 -10.38 23.64 -20.95
CA GLY A 131 -9.09 22.98 -20.78
C GLY A 131 -8.98 22.11 -19.53
N ASP A 132 -9.93 22.21 -18.58
CA ASP A 132 -9.94 21.35 -17.40
C ASP A 132 -10.24 19.90 -17.77
N VAL A 133 -9.59 18.98 -17.07
CA VAL A 133 -9.93 17.55 -17.05
C VAL A 133 -10.93 17.30 -15.92
N VAL A 134 -12.01 16.59 -16.24
CA VAL A 134 -13.01 16.13 -15.28
C VAL A 134 -13.09 14.61 -15.29
N GLU A 135 -13.19 14.02 -14.10
CA GLU A 135 -13.36 12.58 -13.92
C GLU A 135 -14.82 12.27 -13.65
N ILE A 136 -15.34 11.30 -14.42
CA ILE A 136 -16.71 10.84 -14.33
C ILE A 136 -16.66 9.36 -13.95
N PRO A 137 -17.12 8.99 -12.74
CA PRO A 137 -17.15 7.61 -12.33
C PRO A 137 -18.19 6.86 -13.15
N VAL A 138 -17.77 5.77 -13.78
CA VAL A 138 -18.61 4.84 -14.54
C VAL A 138 -18.25 3.42 -14.07
N PHE A 139 -19.14 2.83 -13.27
CA PHE A 139 -18.92 1.56 -12.56
C PHE A 139 -17.68 1.61 -11.65
N ASN A 140 -16.74 0.69 -11.82
CA ASN A 140 -15.50 0.62 -11.03
C ASN A 140 -14.34 1.42 -11.65
N THR A 141 -14.63 2.23 -12.68
CA THR A 141 -13.63 2.99 -13.46
C THR A 141 -14.03 4.45 -13.52
N ALA A 142 -13.07 5.35 -13.65
CA ALA A 142 -13.34 6.77 -13.94
C ALA A 142 -12.97 7.06 -15.39
N LEU A 143 -13.93 7.56 -16.17
CA LEU A 143 -13.67 8.09 -17.50
C LEU A 143 -13.26 9.56 -17.38
N ARG A 144 -12.17 9.92 -18.06
CA ARG A 144 -11.63 11.29 -18.07
C ARG A 144 -12.12 12.02 -19.30
N PHE A 145 -12.64 13.22 -19.10
CA PHE A 145 -13.08 14.11 -20.16
C PHE A 145 -12.37 15.45 -20.06
N VAL A 146 -12.02 16.03 -21.20
CA VAL A 146 -11.47 17.37 -21.30
C VAL A 146 -12.58 18.33 -21.70
N VAL A 147 -12.68 19.46 -21.00
CA VAL A 147 -13.62 20.54 -21.33
C VAL A 147 -13.09 21.30 -22.55
N THR A 148 -13.65 21.05 -23.72
CA THR A 148 -13.19 21.67 -24.98
C THR A 148 -13.70 23.10 -25.14
N SER A 149 -14.94 23.37 -24.70
CA SER A 149 -15.55 24.69 -24.69
C SER A 149 -16.65 24.81 -23.64
N THR A 150 -16.81 26.04 -23.14
CA THR A 150 -17.92 26.45 -22.26
C THR A 150 -18.63 27.65 -22.86
N ALA A 151 -19.93 27.77 -22.59
CA ALA A 151 -20.74 28.95 -22.91
C ALA A 151 -21.41 29.46 -21.62
N PRO A 152 -21.09 30.67 -21.15
CA PRO A 152 -20.07 31.62 -21.65
C PRO A 152 -18.63 31.10 -21.59
N ALA A 153 -17.72 31.68 -22.39
CA ALA A 153 -16.32 31.24 -22.54
C ALA A 153 -15.40 31.59 -21.34
N THR A 154 -15.99 31.72 -20.16
CA THR A 154 -15.34 31.95 -18.87
C THR A 154 -15.41 30.67 -18.02
N ALA A 155 -14.90 30.73 -16.79
CA ALA A 155 -15.22 29.70 -15.80
C ALA A 155 -16.72 29.74 -15.50
N VAL A 156 -17.35 28.58 -15.50
CA VAL A 156 -18.81 28.44 -15.36
C VAL A 156 -19.14 27.36 -14.33
N GLN A 157 -20.31 27.45 -13.74
CA GLN A 157 -20.85 26.42 -12.85
C GLN A 157 -21.93 25.62 -13.59
N VAL A 158 -21.86 24.30 -13.50
CA VAL A 158 -22.87 23.42 -14.10
C VAL A 158 -24.15 23.45 -13.25
N THR A 159 -25.28 23.76 -13.89
CA THR A 159 -26.61 23.82 -13.25
C THR A 159 -27.58 22.83 -13.92
N PRO A 160 -28.77 22.58 -13.34
CA PRO A 160 -29.79 21.73 -13.96
C PRO A 160 -30.23 22.19 -15.36
N GLU A 161 -30.02 23.45 -15.72
CA GLU A 161 -30.39 24.03 -17.02
C GLU A 161 -29.26 23.91 -18.06
N THR A 162 -28.05 23.49 -17.66
CA THR A 162 -26.90 23.37 -18.56
C THR A 162 -27.09 22.24 -19.59
N GLU A 163 -26.80 22.53 -20.85
CA GLU A 163 -26.71 21.53 -21.91
C GLU A 163 -25.30 20.92 -21.95
N ILE A 164 -25.18 19.61 -21.72
CA ILE A 164 -23.91 18.88 -21.83
C ILE A 164 -23.85 18.13 -23.16
N VAL A 165 -22.76 18.33 -23.90
CA VAL A 165 -22.50 17.61 -25.15
C VAL A 165 -21.21 16.83 -25.02
N VAL A 166 -21.28 15.50 -25.15
CA VAL A 166 -20.12 14.61 -25.13
C VAL A 166 -19.75 14.25 -26.58
N LYS A 167 -18.55 14.61 -27.02
CA LYS A 167 -18.01 14.22 -28.32
C LYS A 167 -17.47 12.78 -28.29
N GLY A 168 -17.61 12.04 -29.39
CA GLY A 168 -17.06 10.69 -29.52
C GLY A 168 -15.58 10.63 -29.97
N GLU A 169 -15.05 11.74 -30.49
CA GLU A 169 -13.65 11.84 -30.91
C GLU A 169 -12.76 12.21 -29.72
N ALA A 170 -11.74 11.39 -29.47
CA ALA A 170 -10.74 11.66 -28.46
C ALA A 170 -9.81 12.79 -28.92
N VAL A 171 -9.45 13.67 -27.98
CA VAL A 171 -8.37 14.65 -28.21
C VAL A 171 -7.04 13.88 -28.21
N SER A 172 -6.14 14.17 -29.17
CA SER A 172 -4.88 13.42 -29.33
C SER A 172 -4.04 13.44 -28.04
N GLU A 173 -3.50 12.26 -27.68
CA GLU A 173 -2.72 12.04 -26.44
C GLU A 173 -1.46 12.91 -26.32
N ALA A 174 -1.00 13.54 -27.41
CA ALA A 174 0.23 14.32 -27.46
C ALA A 174 0.20 15.63 -26.65
N GLU A 175 -0.97 16.12 -26.21
CA GLU A 175 -1.09 17.41 -25.51
C GLU A 175 -1.48 17.32 -24.01
N LEU A 176 -1.77 16.12 -23.48
CA LEU A 176 -2.21 15.93 -22.10
C LEU A 176 -1.52 14.73 -21.46
N PHE A 177 -0.37 14.99 -20.85
CA PHE A 177 0.31 14.07 -19.92
C PHE A 177 -0.52 13.96 -18.64
N VAL A 178 -1.64 13.23 -18.66
CA VAL A 178 -2.48 13.05 -17.48
C VAL A 178 -1.89 11.92 -16.63
N PRO A 179 -1.47 12.18 -15.38
CA PRO A 179 -0.92 11.14 -14.52
C PRO A 179 -1.97 10.06 -14.25
N ARG A 180 -1.61 8.79 -14.47
CA ARG A 180 -2.53 7.64 -14.34
C ARG A 180 -2.76 7.22 -12.88
N VAL A 181 -1.84 7.54 -11.98
CA VAL A 181 -1.87 7.18 -10.56
C VAL A 181 -1.23 8.30 -9.74
N THR A 182 -1.89 8.79 -8.70
CA THR A 182 -1.32 9.79 -7.76
C THR A 182 -1.16 9.21 -6.35
N TYR A 183 -0.58 9.98 -5.42
CA TYR A 183 -0.44 9.55 -4.02
C TYR A 183 -1.81 9.30 -3.35
N GLU A 184 -2.86 9.99 -3.79
CA GLU A 184 -4.23 9.79 -3.30
C GLU A 184 -4.84 8.46 -3.75
N ASP A 185 -4.31 7.82 -4.78
CA ASP A 185 -4.75 6.51 -5.23
C ASP A 185 -4.05 5.38 -4.47
N ILE A 186 -3.21 5.73 -3.49
CA ILE A 186 -2.52 4.79 -2.61
C ILE A 186 -3.05 5.01 -1.19
N GLY A 187 -3.81 4.04 -0.69
CA GLY A 187 -4.30 4.07 0.68
C GLY A 187 -3.17 3.83 1.69
N ASP A 188 -3.14 4.65 2.76
CA ASP A 188 -2.17 4.60 3.86
C ASP A 188 -0.69 4.65 3.39
N LEU A 189 0.25 4.04 4.13
CA LEU A 189 1.69 4.13 3.92
C LEU A 189 2.30 5.53 4.16
N GLU A 190 1.78 6.34 5.08
CA GLU A 190 2.26 7.72 5.28
C GLU A 190 3.77 7.80 5.58
N ASP A 191 4.28 6.92 6.46
CA ASP A 191 5.71 6.86 6.78
C ASP A 191 6.56 6.50 5.56
N VAL A 192 6.04 5.62 4.70
CA VAL A 192 6.72 5.16 3.49
C VAL A 192 6.66 6.25 2.41
N LYS A 193 5.50 6.89 2.22
CA LYS A 193 5.33 8.05 1.34
C LYS A 193 6.29 9.16 1.75
N GLN A 194 6.41 9.48 3.04
CA GLN A 194 7.35 10.50 3.52
C GLN A 194 8.80 10.13 3.18
N LYS A 195 9.25 8.90 3.49
CA LYS A 195 10.61 8.44 3.16
C LYS A 195 10.88 8.53 1.66
N VAL A 196 9.92 8.14 0.84
CA VAL A 196 10.05 8.20 -0.62
C VAL A 196 10.09 9.65 -1.12
N ARG A 197 9.30 10.56 -0.55
CA ARG A 197 9.38 12.00 -0.86
C ARG A 197 10.77 12.55 -0.55
N GLU A 198 11.32 12.22 0.61
CA GLU A 198 12.63 12.69 1.03
C GLU A 198 13.77 12.13 0.16
N MET A 199 13.67 10.85 -0.23
CA MET A 199 14.74 10.14 -0.94
C MET A 199 14.68 10.27 -2.46
N ILE A 200 13.50 10.51 -3.05
CA ILE A 200 13.31 10.51 -4.50
C ILE A 200 12.84 11.88 -4.99
N GLU A 201 11.78 12.43 -4.38
CA GLU A 201 11.18 13.69 -4.84
C GLU A 201 12.05 14.92 -4.55
N LEU A 202 12.60 15.04 -3.34
CA LEU A 202 13.45 16.19 -2.97
C LEU A 202 14.71 16.30 -3.84
N PRO A 203 15.49 15.22 -4.10
CA PRO A 203 16.64 15.29 -5.01
C PRO A 203 16.30 15.74 -6.42
N MET A 204 15.16 15.30 -6.95
CA MET A 204 14.75 15.62 -8.31
C MET A 204 14.23 17.05 -8.44
N ARG A 205 13.48 17.54 -7.45
CA ARG A 205 12.84 18.86 -7.51
C ARG A 205 13.73 20.00 -7.04
N TYR A 206 14.58 19.75 -6.04
CA TYR A 206 15.48 20.75 -5.47
C TYR A 206 16.94 20.26 -5.44
N PRO A 207 17.58 19.98 -6.59
CA PRO A 207 18.99 19.53 -6.63
C PRO A 207 19.97 20.52 -5.98
N GLU A 208 19.62 21.81 -5.96
CA GLU A 208 20.41 22.89 -5.37
C GLU A 208 20.60 22.70 -3.87
N LEU A 209 19.58 22.21 -3.15
CA LEU A 209 19.66 21.98 -1.70
C LEU A 209 20.73 20.93 -1.37
N PHE A 210 20.77 19.84 -2.13
CA PHE A 210 21.75 18.77 -1.96
C PHE A 210 23.16 19.24 -2.31
N SER A 211 23.28 20.05 -3.37
CA SER A 211 24.56 20.64 -3.79
C SER A 211 25.11 21.61 -2.74
N HIS A 212 24.26 22.43 -2.12
CA HIS A 212 24.64 23.35 -1.05
C HIS A 212 25.03 22.63 0.24
N LEU A 213 24.31 21.56 0.59
CA LEU A 213 24.61 20.74 1.77
C LEU A 213 25.82 19.82 1.57
N GLY A 214 26.28 19.63 0.33
CA GLY A 214 27.37 18.72 0.00
C GLY A 214 27.02 17.24 0.20
N ILE A 215 25.73 16.90 0.13
CA ILE A 215 25.22 15.54 0.33
C ILE A 215 24.89 14.95 -1.05
N ASP A 216 25.40 13.76 -1.35
CA ASP A 216 25.03 13.04 -2.56
C ASP A 216 23.63 12.42 -2.40
N PRO A 217 22.74 12.59 -3.40
CA PRO A 217 21.44 11.94 -3.39
C PRO A 217 21.59 10.42 -3.52
N PRO A 218 20.65 9.64 -2.97
CA PRO A 218 20.70 8.18 -3.06
C PRO A 218 20.60 7.73 -4.52
N LYS A 219 21.46 6.80 -4.94
CA LYS A 219 21.44 6.29 -6.32
C LYS A 219 20.33 5.27 -6.55
N GLY A 220 19.99 4.52 -5.50
CA GLY A 220 18.94 3.55 -5.57
C GLY A 220 18.24 3.30 -4.23
N VAL A 221 16.97 2.92 -4.35
CA VAL A 221 16.10 2.57 -3.23
C VAL A 221 15.55 1.16 -3.44
N LEU A 222 15.66 0.29 -2.43
CA LEU A 222 15.13 -1.07 -2.46
C LEU A 222 13.81 -1.15 -1.68
N PHE A 223 12.72 -1.43 -2.37
CA PHE A 223 11.41 -1.71 -1.81
C PHE A 223 11.29 -3.19 -1.47
N TYR A 224 10.95 -3.51 -0.22
CA TYR A 224 10.74 -4.89 0.20
C TYR A 224 9.47 -5.06 1.04
N GLY A 225 8.93 -6.27 1.10
CA GLY A 225 7.69 -6.58 1.83
C GLY A 225 6.84 -7.64 1.12
N PRO A 226 5.67 -8.00 1.65
CA PRO A 226 4.78 -8.96 1.02
C PRO A 226 4.27 -8.49 -0.37
N PRO A 227 3.90 -9.42 -1.27
CA PRO A 227 3.27 -9.07 -2.53
C PRO A 227 1.92 -8.38 -2.30
N GLY A 228 1.51 -7.50 -3.23
CA GLY A 228 0.20 -6.85 -3.16
C GLY A 228 0.10 -5.65 -2.21
N THR A 229 1.22 -5.21 -1.62
CA THR A 229 1.29 -4.01 -0.75
C THR A 229 1.42 -2.68 -1.51
N GLY A 230 1.49 -2.71 -2.85
CA GLY A 230 1.46 -1.51 -3.68
C GLY A 230 2.82 -0.91 -4.04
N LYS A 231 3.93 -1.66 -3.95
CA LYS A 231 5.28 -1.20 -4.33
C LYS A 231 5.35 -0.56 -5.72
N THR A 232 4.80 -1.27 -6.73
CA THR A 232 4.76 -0.82 -8.12
C THR A 232 3.84 0.39 -8.31
N LEU A 233 2.75 0.48 -7.54
CA LEU A 233 1.84 1.63 -7.57
C LEU A 233 2.50 2.88 -6.98
N LEU A 234 3.24 2.74 -5.86
CA LEU A 234 3.96 3.85 -5.26
C LEU A 234 5.06 4.38 -6.18
N ALA A 235 5.87 3.51 -6.78
CA ALA A 235 6.91 3.94 -7.72
C ALA A 235 6.31 4.73 -8.91
N ARG A 236 5.17 4.28 -9.44
CA ARG A 236 4.43 4.99 -10.51
C ARG A 236 3.88 6.34 -10.05
N ALA A 237 3.31 6.41 -8.86
CA ALA A 237 2.77 7.65 -8.31
C ALA A 237 3.88 8.71 -8.11
N VAL A 238 5.04 8.28 -7.62
CA VAL A 238 6.20 9.17 -7.41
C VAL A 238 6.67 9.75 -8.74
N ALA A 239 6.87 8.90 -9.75
CA ALA A 239 7.31 9.36 -11.07
C ALA A 239 6.34 10.34 -11.73
N ASN A 240 5.04 10.09 -11.56
CA ASN A 240 3.99 10.99 -12.03
C ASN A 240 4.03 12.34 -11.32
N GLU A 241 4.21 12.38 -10.01
CA GLU A 241 4.20 13.63 -9.23
C GLU A 241 5.49 14.45 -9.44
N THR A 242 6.63 13.78 -9.62
CA THR A 242 7.91 14.43 -9.98
C THR A 242 7.98 14.83 -11.45
N GLY A 243 7.07 14.33 -12.30
CA GLY A 243 7.12 14.51 -13.75
C GLY A 243 8.34 13.85 -14.41
N ALA A 244 8.90 12.82 -13.78
CA ALA A 244 10.06 12.09 -14.28
C ALA A 244 9.65 11.01 -15.30
N TYR A 245 10.53 10.74 -16.26
CA TYR A 245 10.36 9.63 -17.20
C TYR A 245 10.40 8.29 -16.45
N PHE A 246 9.38 7.44 -16.63
CA PHE A 246 9.25 6.20 -15.85
C PHE A 246 9.44 4.97 -16.72
N ILE A 247 10.49 4.18 -16.42
CA ILE A 247 10.79 2.93 -17.11
C ILE A 247 10.53 1.75 -16.17
N THR A 248 9.74 0.78 -16.61
CA THR A 248 9.49 -0.46 -15.85
C THR A 248 10.21 -1.64 -16.47
N ILE A 249 10.94 -2.37 -15.63
CA ILE A 249 11.61 -3.62 -15.95
C ILE A 249 11.02 -4.70 -15.03
N ASN A 250 10.59 -5.82 -15.59
CA ASN A 250 10.23 -6.99 -14.80
C ASN A 250 11.40 -7.99 -14.81
N GLY A 251 11.79 -8.48 -13.63
CA GLY A 251 12.96 -9.33 -13.43
C GLY A 251 13.08 -10.48 -14.44
N PRO A 252 12.06 -11.35 -14.54
CA PRO A 252 12.02 -12.45 -15.50
C PRO A 252 12.06 -12.04 -16.97
N GLU A 253 11.63 -10.83 -17.34
CA GLU A 253 11.64 -10.38 -18.75
C GLU A 253 13.05 -10.14 -19.27
N ILE A 254 14.00 -9.81 -18.39
CA ILE A 254 15.41 -9.61 -18.75
C ILE A 254 16.10 -10.96 -18.96
N MET A 255 15.65 -12.02 -18.30
CA MET A 255 16.24 -13.35 -18.34
C MET A 255 15.87 -14.08 -19.63
N SER A 256 16.63 -13.84 -20.72
CA SER A 256 16.46 -14.54 -21.99
C SER A 256 17.39 -15.77 -22.08
N LYS A 257 17.03 -16.73 -22.94
CA LYS A 257 17.87 -17.92 -23.20
C LYS A 257 19.07 -17.61 -24.10
N PHE A 258 19.13 -16.41 -24.68
CA PHE A 258 20.14 -16.05 -25.67
C PHE A 258 21.28 -15.26 -25.03
N TYR A 259 22.50 -15.66 -25.34
CA TYR A 259 23.71 -15.14 -24.74
C TYR A 259 23.91 -13.65 -25.05
N GLY A 260 24.10 -12.82 -24.02
CA GLY A 260 24.44 -11.40 -24.14
C GLY A 260 23.27 -10.45 -24.44
N GLU A 261 22.10 -10.96 -24.81
CA GLU A 261 20.89 -10.17 -25.07
C GLU A 261 20.39 -9.46 -23.81
N SER A 262 20.38 -10.16 -22.66
CA SER A 262 20.01 -9.62 -21.35
C SER A 262 20.89 -8.44 -20.93
N GLU A 263 22.20 -8.52 -21.18
CA GLU A 263 23.17 -7.47 -20.82
C GLU A 263 23.07 -6.25 -21.75
N ALA A 264 22.80 -6.47 -23.04
CA ALA A 264 22.58 -5.40 -24.01
C ALA A 264 21.30 -4.64 -23.68
N ARG A 265 20.20 -5.37 -23.39
CA ARG A 265 18.91 -4.78 -23.01
C ARG A 265 19.01 -3.92 -21.74
N LEU A 266 19.71 -4.40 -20.70
CA LEU A 266 19.95 -3.58 -19.50
C LEU A 266 20.74 -2.30 -19.82
N ARG A 267 21.74 -2.38 -20.70
CA ARG A 267 22.51 -1.19 -21.12
C ARG A 267 21.64 -0.19 -21.88
N GLU A 268 20.81 -0.66 -22.80
CA GLU A 268 19.90 0.19 -23.57
C GLU A 268 18.91 0.92 -22.65
N ILE A 269 18.33 0.23 -21.68
CA ILE A 269 17.37 0.83 -20.74
C ILE A 269 18.03 1.92 -19.88
N PHE A 270 19.23 1.67 -19.35
CA PHE A 270 19.94 2.68 -18.57
C PHE A 270 20.33 3.89 -19.42
N LYS A 271 20.72 3.66 -20.68
CA LYS A 271 21.05 4.74 -21.60
C LYS A 271 19.81 5.57 -21.97
N GLU A 272 18.68 4.92 -22.24
CA GLU A 272 17.39 5.58 -22.48
C GLU A 272 16.96 6.44 -21.28
N ALA A 273 17.17 5.94 -20.06
CA ALA A 273 16.89 6.71 -18.84
C ALA A 273 17.79 7.95 -18.70
N GLU A 274 19.08 7.82 -19.02
CA GLU A 274 20.03 8.95 -18.99
C GLU A 274 19.69 10.01 -20.06
N GLU A 275 19.27 9.59 -21.26
CA GLU A 275 18.88 10.50 -22.35
C GLU A 275 17.57 11.25 -22.04
N ASN A 276 16.64 10.62 -21.31
CA ASN A 276 15.34 11.20 -20.93
C ASN A 276 15.30 11.75 -19.49
N ALA A 277 16.46 12.04 -18.90
CA ALA A 277 16.55 12.53 -17.52
C ALA A 277 15.80 13.87 -17.32
N PRO A 278 15.07 14.08 -16.20
CA PRO A 278 15.00 13.25 -15.00
C PRO A 278 14.17 11.96 -15.19
N ALA A 279 14.70 10.82 -14.76
CA ALA A 279 14.11 9.50 -15.00
C ALA A 279 14.17 8.56 -13.77
N ILE A 280 13.20 7.66 -13.67
CA ILE A 280 13.10 6.62 -12.65
C ILE A 280 13.07 5.26 -13.34
N ILE A 281 14.04 4.41 -12.99
CA ILE A 281 14.10 3.01 -13.45
C ILE A 281 13.52 2.14 -12.33
N PHE A 282 12.38 1.51 -12.58
CA PHE A 282 11.74 0.59 -11.65
C PHE A 282 12.00 -0.87 -12.07
N ILE A 283 12.70 -1.63 -11.23
CA ILE A 283 13.00 -3.05 -11.44
C ILE A 283 12.13 -3.86 -10.47
N ASP A 284 11.08 -4.50 -10.99
CA ASP A 284 10.27 -5.44 -10.21
C ASP A 284 10.94 -6.82 -10.18
N GLU A 285 10.68 -7.58 -9.11
CA GLU A 285 11.29 -8.90 -8.87
C GLU A 285 12.82 -8.91 -9.08
N ILE A 286 13.52 -7.94 -8.47
CA ILE A 286 14.97 -7.81 -8.62
C ILE A 286 15.74 -9.06 -8.15
N ASP A 287 15.16 -9.86 -7.27
CA ASP A 287 15.69 -11.16 -6.85
C ASP A 287 15.77 -12.19 -7.97
N ALA A 288 15.00 -12.04 -9.07
CA ALA A 288 15.11 -12.88 -10.24
C ALA A 288 16.34 -12.54 -11.11
N ILE A 289 16.71 -11.24 -11.19
CA ILE A 289 17.89 -10.79 -11.95
C ILE A 289 19.16 -10.92 -11.12
N ALA A 290 19.06 -10.67 -9.82
CA ALA A 290 20.21 -10.64 -8.91
C ALA A 290 20.04 -11.53 -7.67
N PRO A 291 19.98 -12.86 -7.84
CA PRO A 291 19.96 -13.78 -6.72
C PRO A 291 21.34 -13.83 -6.03
N LYS A 292 21.39 -14.39 -4.83
CA LYS A 292 22.64 -14.70 -4.14
C LYS A 292 23.53 -15.61 -4.99
N ARG A 293 24.80 -15.24 -5.13
CA ARG A 293 25.81 -15.97 -5.92
C ARG A 293 25.97 -17.45 -5.53
N GLU A 294 25.68 -17.78 -4.28
CA GLU A 294 25.74 -19.14 -3.74
C GLU A 294 24.58 -20.02 -4.24
N GLU A 295 23.41 -19.44 -4.52
CA GLU A 295 22.22 -20.15 -5.02
C GLU A 295 22.22 -20.27 -6.56
N VAL A 296 23.04 -19.49 -7.25
CA VAL A 296 23.10 -19.40 -8.71
C VAL A 296 24.02 -20.47 -9.31
N THR A 297 23.43 -21.39 -10.08
CA THR A 297 24.16 -22.41 -10.87
C THR A 297 24.53 -21.94 -12.28
N GLY A 298 23.82 -20.96 -12.84
CA GLY A 298 24.01 -20.46 -14.21
C GLY A 298 25.06 -19.35 -14.34
N GLU A 299 25.93 -19.42 -15.35
CA GLU A 299 26.89 -18.34 -15.65
C GLU A 299 26.22 -17.05 -16.14
N VAL A 300 25.09 -17.15 -16.84
CA VAL A 300 24.38 -15.99 -17.42
C VAL A 300 23.88 -15.07 -16.31
N GLU A 301 23.21 -15.63 -15.29
CA GLU A 301 22.72 -14.90 -14.11
C GLU A 301 23.83 -14.10 -13.43
N ARG A 302 24.99 -14.74 -13.17
CA ARG A 302 26.14 -14.06 -12.53
C ARG A 302 26.64 -12.85 -13.32
N ARG A 303 26.62 -12.92 -14.65
CA ARG A 303 27.06 -11.82 -15.51
C ARG A 303 26.04 -10.70 -15.56
N VAL A 304 24.76 -11.02 -15.61
CA VAL A 304 23.69 -10.02 -15.54
C VAL A 304 23.76 -9.26 -14.20
N VAL A 305 24.02 -9.94 -13.07
CA VAL A 305 24.28 -9.28 -11.78
C VAL A 305 25.49 -8.34 -11.90
N ALA A 306 26.62 -8.84 -12.40
CA ALA A 306 27.83 -8.03 -12.54
C ALA A 306 27.62 -6.79 -13.44
N GLN A 307 26.83 -6.94 -14.51
CA GLN A 307 26.47 -5.85 -15.41
C GLN A 307 25.59 -4.82 -14.72
N LEU A 308 24.58 -5.25 -13.95
CA LEU A 308 23.73 -4.35 -13.18
C LEU A 308 24.55 -3.57 -12.14
N LEU A 309 25.48 -4.22 -11.44
CA LEU A 309 26.41 -3.57 -10.52
C LEU A 309 27.23 -2.48 -11.23
N ALA A 310 27.79 -2.80 -12.40
CA ALA A 310 28.59 -1.87 -13.18
C ALA A 310 27.77 -0.68 -13.69
N LEU A 311 26.51 -0.90 -14.07
CA LEU A 311 25.59 0.17 -14.47
C LEU A 311 25.27 1.10 -13.31
N MET A 312 24.95 0.57 -12.13
CA MET A 312 24.67 1.39 -10.93
C MET A 312 25.89 2.21 -10.47
N ASP A 313 27.07 1.60 -10.49
CA ASP A 313 28.32 2.29 -10.15
C ASP A 313 28.66 3.35 -11.21
N GLY A 314 28.33 3.07 -12.47
CA GLY A 314 28.57 3.89 -13.65
C GLY A 314 27.62 5.07 -13.84
N LEU A 315 26.48 5.11 -13.11
CA LEU A 315 25.55 6.24 -13.13
C LEU A 315 26.28 7.54 -12.73
N LYS A 316 26.54 8.38 -13.73
CA LYS A 316 27.18 9.69 -13.59
C LYS A 316 26.12 10.77 -13.75
N GLY A 317 25.51 11.14 -12.65
CA GLY A 317 24.56 12.25 -12.57
C GLY A 317 24.09 12.37 -11.13
N ARG A 318 24.32 13.52 -10.50
CA ARG A 318 23.89 13.77 -9.11
C ARG A 318 22.35 13.82 -9.06
N GLY A 319 21.70 12.66 -8.93
CA GLY A 319 20.26 12.54 -8.62
C GLY A 319 19.29 12.74 -9.79
N GLN A 320 19.75 12.71 -11.04
CA GLN A 320 18.85 12.83 -12.20
C GLN A 320 18.22 11.49 -12.64
N VAL A 321 18.90 10.38 -12.39
CA VAL A 321 18.37 9.03 -12.61
C VAL A 321 18.40 8.28 -11.28
N ILE A 322 17.25 7.76 -10.86
CA ILE A 322 17.12 7.00 -9.60
C ILE A 322 16.63 5.58 -9.94
N VAL A 323 17.28 4.58 -9.37
CA VAL A 323 16.91 3.16 -9.55
C VAL A 323 16.08 2.68 -8.35
N ILE A 324 14.86 2.22 -8.59
CA ILE A 324 14.02 1.60 -7.58
C ILE A 324 13.97 0.10 -7.84
N GLY A 325 14.48 -0.72 -6.92
CA GLY A 325 14.35 -2.17 -6.97
C GLY A 325 13.19 -2.62 -6.08
N ALA A 326 12.37 -3.58 -6.51
CA ALA A 326 11.34 -4.18 -5.69
C ALA A 326 11.55 -5.69 -5.55
N THR A 327 11.46 -6.21 -4.34
CA THR A 327 11.55 -7.66 -4.07
C THR A 327 10.61 -8.07 -2.94
N ASN A 328 10.08 -9.28 -2.99
CA ASN A 328 9.34 -9.86 -1.85
C ASN A 328 10.28 -10.57 -0.87
N ARG A 329 11.52 -10.87 -1.29
CA ARG A 329 12.51 -11.64 -0.55
C ARG A 329 13.82 -10.84 -0.46
N PRO A 330 13.94 -9.87 0.47
CA PRO A 330 15.16 -9.05 0.60
C PRO A 330 16.42 -9.87 0.89
N ASN A 331 16.25 -11.07 1.46
CA ASN A 331 17.35 -11.99 1.74
C ASN A 331 17.79 -12.82 0.52
N ALA A 332 17.04 -12.81 -0.59
CA ALA A 332 17.39 -13.50 -1.83
C ALA A 332 18.29 -12.65 -2.75
N VAL A 333 18.24 -11.32 -2.59
CA VAL A 333 19.03 -10.38 -3.40
C VAL A 333 20.53 -10.43 -3.05
N ASP A 334 21.40 -10.32 -4.05
CA ASP A 334 22.86 -10.25 -3.87
C ASP A 334 23.25 -9.14 -2.87
N PRO A 335 23.97 -9.45 -1.77
CA PRO A 335 24.39 -8.47 -0.78
C PRO A 335 25.24 -7.31 -1.34
N ALA A 336 25.89 -7.49 -2.49
CA ALA A 336 26.66 -6.45 -3.16
C ALA A 336 25.78 -5.32 -3.69
N LEU A 337 24.52 -5.59 -4.05
CA LEU A 337 23.56 -4.57 -4.47
C LEU A 337 23.09 -3.70 -3.30
N ARG A 338 23.06 -4.26 -2.09
CA ARG A 338 22.62 -3.60 -0.84
C ARG A 338 23.71 -2.74 -0.18
N ARG A 339 24.87 -2.58 -0.82
CA ARG A 339 25.96 -1.76 -0.29
C ARG A 339 25.77 -0.29 -0.64
N PRO A 340 26.27 0.64 0.21
CA PRO A 340 26.32 2.06 -0.12
C PRO A 340 27.01 2.32 -1.47
N GLY A 341 26.47 3.26 -2.24
CA GLY A 341 26.78 3.55 -3.64
C GLY A 341 25.84 2.86 -4.65
N ARG A 342 24.86 2.05 -4.20
CA ARG A 342 23.93 1.29 -5.04
C ARG A 342 22.51 1.40 -4.49
N PHE A 343 21.97 0.36 -3.84
CA PHE A 343 20.76 0.50 -3.03
C PHE A 343 21.13 0.97 -1.62
N ASP A 344 21.25 2.29 -1.49
CA ASP A 344 21.67 2.96 -0.26
C ASP A 344 20.60 2.90 0.84
N ARG A 345 19.35 2.75 0.42
CA ARG A 345 18.17 2.82 1.28
C ARG A 345 17.26 1.64 1.01
N GLU A 346 16.78 1.04 2.08
CA GLU A 346 15.78 -0.01 2.04
C GLU A 346 14.50 0.50 2.70
N ILE A 347 13.37 0.31 2.02
CA ILE A 347 12.06 0.74 2.49
C ILE A 347 11.17 -0.48 2.63
N ALA A 348 10.71 -0.72 3.85
CA ALA A 348 9.77 -1.79 4.18
C ALA A 348 8.35 -1.38 3.83
N PHE A 349 7.62 -2.28 3.18
CA PHE A 349 6.19 -2.20 2.93
C PHE A 349 5.49 -3.20 3.86
N PRO A 350 4.94 -2.73 4.99
CA PRO A 350 4.25 -3.60 5.93
C PRO A 350 2.91 -4.08 5.38
N VAL A 351 2.33 -5.09 6.02
CA VAL A 351 0.92 -5.46 5.79
C VAL A 351 0.02 -4.35 6.36
N PRO A 352 -1.02 -3.91 5.65
CA PRO A 352 -1.92 -2.85 6.11
C PRO A 352 -2.62 -3.17 7.45
N ASP A 353 -2.58 -2.22 8.38
CA ASP A 353 -3.36 -2.26 9.62
C ASP A 353 -4.86 -1.98 9.37
N LYS A 354 -5.71 -1.98 10.40
CA LYS A 354 -7.16 -1.72 10.25
C LYS A 354 -7.44 -0.35 9.60
N ARG A 355 -6.74 0.70 10.03
CA ARG A 355 -6.92 2.05 9.51
C ARG A 355 -6.53 2.09 8.03
N ALA A 356 -5.41 1.46 7.69
CA ALA A 356 -4.88 1.35 6.36
C ALA A 356 -5.82 0.59 5.42
N ARG A 357 -6.36 -0.54 5.87
CA ARG A 357 -7.35 -1.30 5.10
C ARG A 357 -8.60 -0.48 4.82
N LYS A 358 -9.08 0.31 5.79
CA LYS A 358 -10.20 1.24 5.58
C LYS A 358 -9.88 2.26 4.49
N GLU A 359 -8.70 2.87 4.50
CA GLU A 359 -8.30 3.83 3.46
C GLU A 359 -8.19 3.17 2.08
N ILE A 360 -7.59 1.98 2.00
CA ILE A 360 -7.50 1.21 0.76
C ILE A 360 -8.89 0.84 0.24
N LEU A 361 -9.80 0.42 1.12
CA LEU A 361 -11.20 0.18 0.77
C LEU A 361 -11.85 1.45 0.22
N GLN A 362 -11.65 2.61 0.88
CA GLN A 362 -12.17 3.89 0.39
C GLN A 362 -11.61 4.28 -0.99
N VAL A 363 -10.37 3.92 -1.32
CA VAL A 363 -9.79 4.12 -2.66
C VAL A 363 -10.51 3.24 -3.67
N HIS A 364 -10.63 1.93 -3.41
CA HIS A 364 -11.24 1.00 -4.34
C HIS A 364 -12.77 1.16 -4.46
N THR A 365 -13.44 1.70 -3.44
CA THR A 365 -14.88 1.99 -3.49
C THR A 365 -15.19 3.42 -3.93
N ARG A 366 -14.19 4.28 -4.18
CA ARG A 366 -14.39 5.71 -4.51
C ARG A 366 -15.36 5.91 -5.68
N ASN A 367 -15.25 5.07 -6.71
CA ASN A 367 -16.09 5.15 -7.91
C ASN A 367 -17.26 4.16 -7.88
N MET A 368 -17.32 3.28 -6.88
CA MET A 368 -18.30 2.21 -6.81
C MET A 368 -19.63 2.72 -6.22
N PRO A 369 -20.80 2.41 -6.84
CA PRO A 369 -22.09 2.73 -6.26
C PRO A 369 -22.38 1.78 -5.09
N LEU A 370 -22.07 2.22 -3.87
CA LEU A 370 -22.39 1.49 -2.65
C LEU A 370 -23.84 1.76 -2.21
N ALA A 371 -24.48 0.75 -1.63
CA ALA A 371 -25.74 0.91 -0.90
C ALA A 371 -25.48 1.42 0.54
N ASP A 372 -26.51 2.00 1.15
CA ASP A 372 -26.40 2.65 2.48
C ASP A 372 -26.09 1.67 3.62
N ASP A 373 -26.23 0.37 3.37
CA ASP A 373 -25.93 -0.72 4.31
C ASP A 373 -24.44 -1.10 4.35
N VAL A 374 -23.60 -0.55 3.48
CA VAL A 374 -22.17 -0.88 3.40
C VAL A 374 -21.36 -0.01 4.37
N ASN A 375 -20.86 -0.63 5.44
CA ASN A 375 -19.95 0.02 6.39
C ASN A 375 -18.49 -0.41 6.16
N LEU A 376 -17.65 0.53 5.71
CA LEU A 376 -16.23 0.24 5.44
C LEU A 376 -15.42 -0.03 6.72
N ASP A 377 -15.84 0.49 7.87
CA ASP A 377 -15.18 0.20 9.15
C ASP A 377 -15.35 -1.27 9.53
N GLU A 378 -16.56 -1.81 9.38
CA GLU A 378 -16.85 -3.24 9.60
C GLU A 378 -16.09 -4.14 8.62
N LEU A 379 -16.00 -3.74 7.35
CA LEU A 379 -15.23 -4.48 6.35
C LEU A 379 -13.72 -4.47 6.66
N ALA A 380 -13.19 -3.36 7.16
CA ALA A 380 -11.80 -3.27 7.60
C ALA A 380 -11.50 -4.15 8.82
N ASP A 381 -12.48 -4.33 9.72
CA ASP A 381 -12.41 -5.27 10.83
C ASP A 381 -12.26 -6.71 10.31
N VAL A 382 -13.18 -7.19 9.49
CA VAL A 382 -13.19 -8.61 9.08
C VAL A 382 -12.11 -8.99 8.05
N THR A 383 -11.35 -8.04 7.50
CA THR A 383 -10.34 -8.26 6.45
C THR A 383 -8.90 -8.37 7.00
N HIS A 384 -8.73 -9.06 8.13
CA HIS A 384 -7.41 -9.25 8.75
C HIS A 384 -6.40 -9.90 7.80
N GLY A 385 -5.19 -9.33 7.71
CA GLY A 385 -4.11 -9.85 6.86
C GLY A 385 -4.31 -9.64 5.36
N PHE A 386 -5.37 -8.94 4.93
CA PHE A 386 -5.56 -8.60 3.52
C PHE A 386 -4.57 -7.52 3.11
N THR A 387 -3.93 -7.74 1.96
CA THR A 387 -3.08 -6.74 1.31
C THR A 387 -3.91 -5.81 0.42
N GLY A 388 -3.32 -4.75 -0.10
CA GLY A 388 -4.02 -3.84 -1.00
C GLY A 388 -4.56 -4.54 -2.25
N ALA A 389 -3.82 -5.50 -2.80
CA ALA A 389 -4.29 -6.33 -3.91
C ALA A 389 -5.47 -7.24 -3.54
N ASP A 390 -5.48 -7.78 -2.31
CA ASP A 390 -6.57 -8.63 -1.82
C ASP A 390 -7.85 -7.79 -1.63
N LEU A 391 -7.74 -6.59 -1.06
CA LEU A 391 -8.86 -5.66 -0.92
C LEU A 391 -9.38 -5.18 -2.29
N ALA A 392 -8.49 -4.94 -3.24
CA ALA A 392 -8.88 -4.63 -4.62
C ALA A 392 -9.66 -5.80 -5.26
N ALA A 393 -9.22 -7.04 -5.02
CA ALA A 393 -9.93 -8.22 -5.47
C ALA A 393 -11.29 -8.37 -4.77
N LEU A 394 -11.38 -8.04 -3.47
CA LEU A 394 -12.62 -8.05 -2.70
C LEU A 394 -13.66 -7.11 -3.28
N CYS A 395 -13.27 -5.85 -3.50
CA CYS A 395 -14.15 -4.87 -4.13
C CYS A 395 -14.58 -5.32 -5.54
N ARG A 396 -13.66 -5.89 -6.32
CA ARG A 396 -13.95 -6.39 -7.68
C ARG A 396 -14.94 -7.54 -7.68
N GLU A 397 -14.79 -8.52 -6.80
CA GLU A 397 -15.71 -9.65 -6.70
C GLU A 397 -17.08 -9.21 -6.16
N ALA A 398 -17.12 -8.30 -5.18
CA ALA A 398 -18.38 -7.72 -4.71
C ALA A 398 -19.13 -6.99 -5.85
N ALA A 399 -18.43 -6.21 -6.67
CA ALA A 399 -19.01 -5.57 -7.85
C ALA A 399 -19.47 -6.59 -8.90
N MET A 400 -18.71 -7.67 -9.13
CA MET A 400 -19.07 -8.74 -10.05
C MET A 400 -20.32 -9.50 -9.58
N ARG A 401 -20.47 -9.70 -8.26
CA ARG A 401 -21.67 -10.31 -7.65
C ARG A 401 -22.90 -9.43 -7.82
N ALA A 402 -22.76 -8.13 -7.57
CA ALA A 402 -23.81 -7.17 -7.87
C ALA A 402 -24.20 -7.23 -9.37
N LEU A 403 -23.21 -7.27 -10.28
CA LEU A 403 -23.47 -7.41 -11.71
C LEU A 403 -24.19 -8.72 -12.05
N ARG A 404 -23.77 -9.87 -11.49
CA ARG A 404 -24.45 -11.17 -11.68
C ARG A 404 -25.90 -11.17 -11.21
N ARG A 405 -26.23 -10.44 -10.14
CA ARG A 405 -27.61 -10.25 -9.67
C ARG A 405 -28.46 -9.46 -10.67
N PHE A 406 -27.86 -8.49 -11.37
CA PHE A 406 -28.55 -7.61 -12.31
C PHE A 406 -28.53 -8.09 -13.77
N LEU A 407 -27.57 -8.94 -14.15
CA LEU A 407 -27.44 -9.53 -15.49
C LEU A 407 -28.74 -10.16 -16.03
N PRO A 408 -29.52 -10.93 -15.24
CA PRO A 408 -30.80 -11.49 -15.71
C PRO A 408 -31.88 -10.44 -16.05
N LYS A 409 -31.74 -9.21 -15.55
CA LYS A 409 -32.66 -8.10 -15.82
C LYS A 409 -32.23 -7.25 -17.03
N LEU A 410 -31.03 -7.49 -17.55
CA LEU A 410 -30.45 -6.76 -18.67
C LEU A 410 -30.72 -7.52 -19.97
N ASP A 411 -31.27 -6.81 -20.94
CA ASP A 411 -31.38 -7.32 -22.30
C ASP A 411 -30.03 -7.11 -23.02
N LEU A 412 -29.21 -8.16 -23.04
CA LEU A 412 -27.87 -8.18 -23.63
C LEU A 412 -27.87 -7.94 -25.16
N SER A 413 -29.04 -7.89 -25.80
CA SER A 413 -29.17 -7.59 -27.24
C SER A 413 -29.05 -6.10 -27.58
N LYS A 414 -29.13 -5.21 -26.58
CA LYS A 414 -29.00 -3.75 -26.77
C LYS A 414 -27.57 -3.29 -26.53
N SER A 415 -27.09 -2.38 -27.40
CA SER A 415 -25.73 -1.81 -27.34
C SER A 415 -25.49 -0.84 -26.18
N SER A 416 -26.55 -0.40 -25.48
CA SER A 416 -26.47 0.50 -24.32
C SER A 416 -27.38 0.05 -23.19
N VAL A 417 -26.93 0.25 -21.96
CA VAL A 417 -27.70 -0.05 -20.74
C VAL A 417 -28.59 1.16 -20.40
N PRO A 418 -29.90 0.97 -20.14
CA PRO A 418 -30.78 2.07 -19.74
C PRO A 418 -30.30 2.76 -18.45
N PRO A 419 -30.38 4.10 -18.35
CA PRO A 419 -29.92 4.85 -17.18
C PRO A 419 -30.68 4.51 -15.88
N GLU A 420 -31.91 4.04 -15.98
CA GLU A 420 -32.69 3.55 -14.83
C GLU A 420 -32.04 2.32 -14.17
N VAL A 421 -31.53 1.40 -14.99
CA VAL A 421 -30.83 0.20 -14.51
C VAL A 421 -29.49 0.56 -13.88
N LEU A 422 -28.82 1.58 -14.41
CA LEU A 422 -27.58 2.11 -13.81
C LEU A 422 -27.82 2.76 -12.43
N LYS A 423 -29.01 3.33 -12.20
CA LYS A 423 -29.38 3.92 -10.90
C LYS A 423 -29.73 2.85 -9.84
N GLU A 424 -30.32 1.74 -10.26
CA GLU A 424 -30.63 0.61 -9.36
C GLU A 424 -29.40 -0.24 -9.00
N LEU A 425 -28.39 -0.29 -9.87
CA LEU A 425 -27.20 -1.10 -9.67
C LEU A 425 -26.33 -0.53 -8.53
N LYS A 426 -26.56 -1.04 -7.32
CA LYS A 426 -25.75 -0.79 -6.13
C LYS A 426 -25.13 -2.07 -5.60
N VAL A 427 -23.92 -1.95 -5.06
CA VAL A 427 -23.22 -3.02 -4.33
C VAL A 427 -23.68 -2.99 -2.87
N THR A 428 -24.17 -4.11 -2.38
CA THR A 428 -24.76 -4.26 -1.04
C THR A 428 -23.78 -4.90 -0.07
N ARG A 429 -24.06 -4.82 1.23
CA ARG A 429 -23.24 -5.49 2.27
C ARG A 429 -23.13 -7.00 2.04
N GLN A 430 -24.21 -7.62 1.57
CA GLN A 430 -24.24 -9.06 1.29
C GLN A 430 -23.26 -9.45 0.17
N ASP A 431 -23.09 -8.59 -0.84
CA ASP A 431 -22.15 -8.84 -1.94
C ASP A 431 -20.70 -8.91 -1.44
N PHE A 432 -20.33 -8.07 -0.47
CA PHE A 432 -19.02 -8.11 0.19
C PHE A 432 -18.85 -9.35 1.08
N LEU A 433 -19.86 -9.69 1.88
CA LEU A 433 -19.81 -10.87 2.74
C LEU A 433 -19.68 -12.17 1.95
N ASP A 434 -20.36 -12.26 0.80
CA ASP A 434 -20.24 -13.41 -0.08
C ASP A 434 -18.91 -13.42 -0.83
N ALA A 435 -18.35 -12.25 -1.17
CA ALA A 435 -17.01 -12.16 -1.77
C ALA A 435 -15.90 -12.59 -0.79
N LEU A 436 -16.05 -12.33 0.51
CA LEU A 436 -15.10 -12.79 1.54
C LEU A 436 -15.00 -14.31 1.63
N LYS A 437 -16.02 -15.06 1.20
CA LYS A 437 -15.99 -16.54 1.22
C LYS A 437 -15.01 -17.12 0.20
N ASP A 438 -14.78 -16.41 -0.90
CA ASP A 438 -13.94 -16.90 -2.00
C ASP A 438 -12.52 -16.31 -1.97
N ILE A 439 -12.34 -15.15 -1.34
CA ILE A 439 -11.07 -14.42 -1.38
C ILE A 439 -10.25 -14.75 -0.14
N GLN A 440 -9.12 -15.43 -0.39
CA GLN A 440 -8.14 -15.73 0.65
C GLN A 440 -7.01 -14.70 0.67
N PRO A 441 -6.62 -14.19 1.86
CA PRO A 441 -5.55 -13.21 2.00
C PRO A 441 -4.21 -13.74 1.49
N SER A 442 -3.51 -12.94 0.70
CA SER A 442 -2.23 -13.32 0.10
C SER A 442 -1.09 -13.31 1.11
N ALA A 443 -1.13 -12.43 2.12
CA ALA A 443 -0.10 -12.38 3.17
C ALA A 443 -0.08 -13.64 4.07
N LEU A 444 -1.22 -14.32 4.20
CA LEU A 444 -1.38 -15.51 5.03
C LEU A 444 -1.06 -16.83 4.30
N ARG A 445 -0.77 -16.78 2.99
CA ARG A 445 -0.50 -17.99 2.19
C ARG A 445 0.84 -18.66 2.48
N GLU A 446 1.77 -18.00 3.18
CA GLU A 446 3.11 -18.58 3.39
C GLU A 446 3.53 -18.84 4.85
N VAL A 447 2.79 -18.41 5.87
CA VAL A 447 2.81 -18.93 7.27
C VAL A 447 1.53 -18.37 7.91
N TYR A 448 0.73 -19.22 8.56
CA TYR A 448 -0.56 -18.85 9.15
C TYR A 448 -0.37 -17.87 10.32
N VAL A 449 -0.49 -16.56 10.06
CA VAL A 449 -0.70 -15.53 11.08
C VAL A 449 -2.21 -15.44 11.31
N GLU A 450 -2.71 -16.13 12.31
CA GLU A 450 -4.11 -16.01 12.73
C GLU A 450 -4.22 -14.82 13.70
N VAL A 451 -5.37 -14.14 13.74
CA VAL A 451 -5.75 -13.35 14.92
C VAL A 451 -6.84 -14.16 15.59
N PRO A 452 -6.56 -14.81 16.73
CA PRO A 452 -7.56 -15.58 17.43
C PRO A 452 -8.69 -14.67 17.94
N GLU A 453 -9.91 -15.21 18.00
CA GLU A 453 -11.08 -14.50 18.56
C GLU A 453 -11.41 -14.96 19.99
N VAL A 454 -10.64 -15.91 20.52
CA VAL A 454 -10.88 -16.52 21.84
C VAL A 454 -10.48 -15.52 22.92
N ARG A 455 -11.36 -15.26 23.89
CA ARG A 455 -11.06 -14.41 25.05
C ARG A 455 -10.84 -15.22 26.31
N TRP A 456 -10.31 -14.59 27.36
CA TRP A 456 -10.19 -15.26 28.68
C TRP A 456 -11.54 -15.77 29.22
N SER A 457 -12.64 -15.12 28.83
CA SER A 457 -14.01 -15.51 29.19
C SER A 457 -14.47 -16.82 28.57
N ASP A 458 -13.89 -17.21 27.44
CA ASP A 458 -14.33 -18.38 26.66
C ASP A 458 -13.68 -19.66 27.17
N ILE A 459 -12.67 -19.54 28.05
CA ILE A 459 -11.93 -20.64 28.65
C ILE A 459 -12.36 -20.79 30.12
N GLY A 460 -12.97 -21.93 30.46
CA GLY A 460 -13.36 -22.23 31.84
C GLY A 460 -12.19 -22.69 32.71
N GLY A 461 -12.08 -22.17 33.93
CA GLY A 461 -11.11 -22.62 34.94
C GLY A 461 -9.67 -22.18 34.68
N LEU A 462 -8.70 -22.88 35.31
CA LEU A 462 -7.25 -22.66 35.17
C LEU A 462 -6.79 -21.22 35.50
N GLU A 463 -7.40 -20.58 36.50
CA GLU A 463 -7.10 -19.16 36.79
C GLU A 463 -5.64 -18.90 37.16
N ASP A 464 -4.98 -19.84 37.84
CA ASP A 464 -3.54 -19.74 38.15
C ASP A 464 -2.69 -19.72 36.87
N VAL A 465 -3.04 -20.56 35.88
CA VAL A 465 -2.34 -20.64 34.58
C VAL A 465 -2.63 -19.40 33.73
N LYS A 466 -3.89 -18.93 33.72
CA LYS A 466 -4.25 -17.68 33.04
C LYS A 466 -3.47 -16.51 33.61
N GLN A 467 -3.38 -16.42 34.94
CA GLN A 467 -2.62 -15.38 35.62
C GLN A 467 -1.14 -15.42 35.22
N GLN A 468 -0.52 -16.61 35.20
CA GLN A 468 0.88 -16.75 34.76
C GLN A 468 1.10 -16.34 33.29
N LEU A 469 0.15 -16.63 32.40
CA LEU A 469 0.22 -16.20 31.01
C LEU A 469 0.04 -14.68 30.84
N ARG A 470 -0.80 -14.05 31.67
CA ARG A 470 -0.93 -12.59 31.69
C ARG A 470 0.39 -11.93 32.09
N GLU A 471 1.02 -12.45 33.14
CA GLU A 471 2.30 -11.93 33.63
C GLU A 471 3.45 -12.14 32.64
N ALA A 472 3.49 -13.31 31.99
CA ALA A 472 4.60 -13.70 31.12
C ALA A 472 4.48 -13.18 29.68
N VAL A 473 3.27 -12.93 29.18
CA VAL A 473 3.06 -12.60 27.75
C VAL A 473 2.31 -11.28 27.59
N GLU A 474 1.18 -11.11 28.29
CA GLU A 474 0.32 -9.93 28.11
C GLU A 474 0.98 -8.65 28.61
N TRP A 475 1.56 -8.65 29.83
CA TRP A 475 2.18 -7.46 30.40
C TRP A 475 3.42 -6.99 29.62
N PRO A 476 4.35 -7.86 29.20
CA PRO A 476 5.48 -7.44 28.37
C PRO A 476 5.08 -6.84 27.01
N LEU A 477 3.98 -7.33 26.42
CA LEU A 477 3.51 -6.87 25.11
C LEU A 477 2.71 -5.56 25.21
N LYS A 478 1.83 -5.41 26.21
CA LYS A 478 1.01 -4.20 26.39
C LYS A 478 1.76 -3.05 27.04
N HIS A 479 2.69 -3.34 27.94
CA HIS A 479 3.35 -2.34 28.77
C HIS A 479 4.88 -2.46 28.77
N PRO A 480 5.54 -2.37 27.61
CA PRO A 480 7.00 -2.46 27.51
C PRO A 480 7.73 -1.36 28.29
N GLU A 481 7.10 -0.20 28.50
CA GLU A 481 7.64 0.93 29.27
C GLU A 481 8.00 0.57 30.71
N PHE A 482 7.14 -0.18 31.42
CA PHE A 482 7.39 -0.54 32.82
C PHE A 482 8.58 -1.48 32.98
N PHE A 483 8.79 -2.40 32.03
CA PHE A 483 9.93 -3.32 32.05
C PHE A 483 11.25 -2.58 31.81
N LYS A 484 11.26 -1.59 30.91
CA LYS A 484 12.43 -0.74 30.65
C LYS A 484 12.79 0.14 31.84
N GLU A 485 11.80 0.74 32.50
CA GLU A 485 12.03 1.57 33.69
C GLU A 485 12.53 0.74 34.89
N MET A 486 12.03 -0.48 35.05
CA MET A 486 12.45 -1.38 36.12
C MET A 486 13.79 -2.09 35.84
N GLY A 487 14.27 -2.06 34.59
CA GLY A 487 15.50 -2.75 34.18
C GLY A 487 15.39 -4.28 34.29
N ILE A 488 14.20 -4.83 34.06
CA ILE A 488 13.93 -6.27 34.14
C ILE A 488 13.75 -6.81 32.72
N ASP A 489 14.49 -7.87 32.39
CA ASP A 489 14.31 -8.58 31.13
C ASP A 489 12.99 -9.39 31.14
N PRO A 490 12.11 -9.20 30.14
CA PRO A 490 10.89 -9.99 30.02
C PRO A 490 11.21 -11.45 29.67
N PRO A 491 10.35 -12.41 30.08
CA PRO A 491 10.54 -13.80 29.73
C PRO A 491 10.37 -14.00 28.21
N LYS A 492 11.30 -14.71 27.58
CA LYS A 492 11.32 -14.85 26.11
C LYS A 492 10.44 -15.99 25.60
N GLY A 493 10.30 -17.02 26.44
CA GLY A 493 9.56 -18.22 26.09
C GLY A 493 8.76 -18.80 27.24
N VAL A 494 7.55 -19.26 26.92
CA VAL A 494 6.67 -19.99 27.83
C VAL A 494 6.43 -21.39 27.26
N LEU A 495 6.64 -22.44 28.07
CA LEU A 495 6.33 -23.81 27.69
C LEU A 495 5.10 -24.31 28.47
N LEU A 496 4.00 -24.53 27.76
CA LEU A 496 2.75 -25.10 28.26
C LEU A 496 2.81 -26.63 28.22
N TYR A 497 2.71 -27.29 29.37
CA TYR A 497 2.72 -28.76 29.46
C TYR A 497 1.55 -29.31 30.28
N GLY A 498 1.32 -30.63 30.21
CA GLY A 498 0.11 -31.27 30.76
C GLY A 498 -0.64 -32.19 29.77
N PRO A 499 -1.76 -32.80 30.19
CA PRO A 499 -2.44 -33.84 29.41
C PRO A 499 -2.97 -33.35 28.05
N PRO A 500 -3.15 -34.26 27.07
CA PRO A 500 -3.79 -33.93 25.82
C PRO A 500 -5.25 -33.51 26.05
N GLY A 501 -5.73 -32.55 25.26
CA GLY A 501 -7.12 -32.08 25.33
C GLY A 501 -7.42 -31.02 26.40
N CYS A 502 -6.43 -30.54 27.16
CA CYS A 502 -6.61 -29.50 28.19
C CYS A 502 -6.65 -28.06 27.65
N GLY A 503 -6.87 -27.86 26.34
CA GLY A 503 -7.06 -26.52 25.78
C GLY A 503 -5.79 -25.65 25.70
N LYS A 504 -4.58 -26.22 25.67
CA LYS A 504 -3.30 -25.46 25.54
C LYS A 504 -3.31 -24.51 24.34
N THR A 505 -3.76 -25.01 23.19
CA THR A 505 -3.91 -24.22 21.96
C THR A 505 -4.92 -23.09 22.15
N LEU A 506 -6.00 -23.30 22.92
CA LEU A 506 -6.99 -22.27 23.22
C LEU A 506 -6.42 -21.20 24.18
N LEU A 507 -5.64 -21.59 25.19
CA LEU A 507 -4.95 -20.66 26.10
C LEU A 507 -3.97 -19.76 25.35
N ALA A 508 -3.18 -20.34 24.44
CA ALA A 508 -2.26 -19.58 23.59
C ALA A 508 -2.99 -18.63 22.63
N LYS A 509 -4.15 -19.04 22.13
CA LYS A 509 -5.02 -18.17 21.33
C LYS A 509 -5.58 -17.02 22.16
N ALA A 510 -6.10 -17.29 23.36
CA ALA A 510 -6.67 -16.27 24.23
C ALA A 510 -5.66 -15.20 24.66
N VAL A 511 -4.43 -15.62 25.02
CA VAL A 511 -3.39 -14.65 25.40
C VAL A 511 -2.99 -13.76 24.22
N ALA A 512 -2.97 -14.29 22.99
CA ALA A 512 -2.66 -13.49 21.81
C ALA A 512 -3.77 -12.48 21.47
N THR A 513 -5.05 -12.88 21.57
CA THR A 513 -6.21 -11.99 21.39
C THR A 513 -6.19 -10.85 22.40
N GLU A 514 -5.99 -11.18 23.68
CA GLU A 514 -6.01 -10.19 24.76
C GLU A 514 -4.80 -9.27 24.71
N SER A 515 -3.65 -9.76 24.23
CA SER A 515 -2.45 -8.94 24.00
C SER A 515 -2.51 -8.09 22.72
N GLU A 516 -3.60 -8.17 21.94
CA GLU A 516 -3.72 -7.55 20.61
C GLU A 516 -2.53 -7.87 19.68
N ALA A 517 -1.93 -9.05 19.84
CA ALA A 517 -0.72 -9.45 19.15
C ALA A 517 -1.03 -10.43 18.00
N ASN A 518 -0.21 -10.36 16.95
CA ASN A 518 -0.30 -11.31 15.83
C ASN A 518 0.02 -12.73 16.30
N PHE A 519 -0.75 -13.75 15.93
CA PHE A 519 -0.53 -15.13 16.39
C PHE A 519 -0.06 -16.03 15.26
N ILE A 520 1.16 -16.57 15.37
CA ILE A 520 1.70 -17.52 14.40
C ILE A 520 1.57 -18.93 14.98
N ALA A 521 0.70 -19.75 14.40
CA ALA A 521 0.53 -21.14 14.81
C ALA A 521 1.38 -22.07 13.95
N VAL A 522 2.30 -22.80 14.57
CA VAL A 522 3.15 -23.80 13.91
C VAL A 522 2.87 -25.15 14.55
N LYS A 523 2.35 -26.10 13.78
CA LYS A 523 2.23 -27.48 14.24
C LYS A 523 3.54 -28.21 13.97
N GLY A 524 4.10 -28.86 14.98
CA GLY A 524 5.37 -29.56 14.88
C GLY A 524 5.47 -30.54 13.68
N PRO A 525 4.43 -31.36 13.38
CA PRO A 525 4.44 -32.23 12.21
C PRO A 525 4.49 -31.50 10.85
N GLU A 526 3.98 -30.27 10.76
CA GLU A 526 3.99 -29.49 9.51
C GLU A 526 5.40 -29.04 9.12
N VAL A 527 6.26 -28.74 10.10
CA VAL A 527 7.66 -28.35 9.88
C VAL A 527 8.46 -29.51 9.25
N LEU A 528 8.12 -30.75 9.64
CA LEU A 528 8.80 -31.96 9.15
C LEU A 528 8.27 -32.44 7.79
N SER A 529 6.97 -32.28 7.52
CA SER A 529 6.31 -32.87 6.36
C SER A 529 6.30 -31.98 5.11
N LYS A 530 6.15 -30.65 5.28
CA LYS A 530 6.06 -29.72 4.14
C LYS A 530 7.43 -29.43 3.49
N TRP A 531 8.53 -29.76 4.16
CA TRP A 531 9.88 -29.30 3.80
C TRP A 531 10.90 -30.42 3.86
N VAL A 532 10.81 -31.38 2.93
CA VAL A 532 11.82 -32.43 2.77
C VAL A 532 13.12 -31.79 2.25
N GLY A 533 14.10 -31.58 3.14
CA GLY A 533 15.44 -31.08 2.80
C GLY A 533 15.77 -29.64 3.20
N GLU A 534 14.78 -28.81 3.57
CA GLU A 534 14.96 -27.38 3.93
C GLU A 534 14.30 -26.96 5.27
N SER A 535 14.09 -27.89 6.21
CA SER A 535 13.40 -27.61 7.48
C SER A 535 14.09 -26.53 8.36
N GLU A 536 15.41 -26.33 8.20
CA GLU A 536 16.16 -25.24 8.88
C GLU A 536 15.76 -23.86 8.36
N ARG A 537 15.59 -23.73 7.04
CA ARG A 537 15.19 -22.48 6.39
C ARG A 537 13.78 -22.08 6.83
N ALA A 538 12.88 -23.06 6.97
CA ALA A 538 11.51 -22.84 7.44
C ALA A 538 11.48 -22.21 8.85
N ILE A 539 12.32 -22.68 9.79
CA ILE A 539 12.42 -22.06 11.11
C ILE A 539 12.89 -20.61 11.01
N ARG A 540 13.95 -20.33 10.23
CA ARG A 540 14.42 -18.94 10.03
C ARG A 540 13.34 -18.05 9.44
N GLU A 541 12.58 -18.56 8.48
CA GLU A 541 11.50 -17.81 7.85
C GLU A 541 10.34 -17.54 8.82
N ILE A 542 9.97 -18.50 9.68
CA ILE A 542 8.95 -18.30 10.73
C ILE A 542 9.38 -17.18 11.69
N PHE A 543 10.60 -17.22 12.21
CA PHE A 543 11.09 -16.19 13.14
C PHE A 543 11.35 -14.86 12.44
N SER A 544 11.75 -14.85 11.17
CA SER A 544 11.86 -13.62 10.38
C SER A 544 10.49 -12.96 10.18
N LYS A 545 9.43 -13.75 9.95
CA LYS A 545 8.06 -13.25 9.80
C LYS A 545 7.51 -12.76 11.13
N ALA A 546 7.71 -13.50 12.22
CA ALA A 546 7.34 -13.07 13.56
C ALA A 546 7.95 -11.71 13.92
N ARG A 547 9.22 -11.48 13.55
CA ARG A 547 9.91 -10.20 13.73
C ARG A 547 9.31 -9.07 12.89
N GLN A 548 8.92 -9.35 11.65
CA GLN A 548 8.26 -8.35 10.78
C GLN A 548 6.84 -8.03 11.24
N ALA A 549 6.17 -8.98 11.90
CA ALA A 549 4.82 -8.87 12.41
C ALA A 549 4.78 -8.50 13.91
N ALA A 550 5.88 -8.03 14.50
CA ALA A 550 5.88 -7.62 15.90
C ALA A 550 4.90 -6.44 16.14
N PRO A 551 4.06 -6.46 17.20
CA PRO A 551 4.01 -7.44 18.29
C PRO A 551 3.40 -8.80 17.88
N CYS A 552 4.10 -9.90 18.17
CA CYS A 552 3.72 -11.24 17.71
C CYS A 552 3.98 -12.35 18.74
N VAL A 553 3.04 -13.28 18.87
CA VAL A 553 3.15 -14.53 19.62
C VAL A 553 3.37 -15.68 18.64
N VAL A 554 4.50 -16.37 18.77
CA VAL A 554 4.82 -17.59 17.98
C VAL A 554 4.48 -18.81 18.81
N PHE A 555 3.45 -19.55 18.39
CA PHE A 555 2.97 -20.75 19.06
C PHE A 555 3.42 -22.02 18.34
N PHE A 556 4.23 -22.84 19.00
CA PHE A 556 4.61 -24.17 18.54
C PHE A 556 3.75 -25.23 19.23
N ASP A 557 2.78 -25.78 18.51
CA ASP A 557 1.99 -26.93 18.97
C ASP A 557 2.75 -28.23 18.70
N GLU A 558 2.65 -29.19 19.63
CA GLU A 558 3.41 -30.45 19.59
C GLU A 558 4.92 -30.24 19.36
N ILE A 559 5.52 -29.30 20.11
CA ILE A 559 6.94 -28.95 19.97
C ILE A 559 7.88 -30.16 20.18
N ASP A 560 7.42 -31.18 20.89
CA ASP A 560 8.12 -32.46 21.06
C ASP A 560 8.32 -33.24 19.75
N SER A 561 7.54 -32.97 18.71
CA SER A 561 7.75 -33.61 17.42
C SER A 561 8.98 -33.06 16.68
N ILE A 562 9.29 -31.77 16.86
CA ILE A 562 10.42 -31.08 16.22
C ILE A 562 11.67 -31.02 17.09
N VAL A 563 11.52 -31.10 18.43
CA VAL A 563 12.64 -31.11 19.38
C VAL A 563 12.62 -32.33 20.30
N PRO A 564 12.73 -33.55 19.74
CA PRO A 564 12.93 -34.73 20.57
C PRO A 564 14.32 -34.70 21.22
N ARG A 565 14.47 -35.40 22.34
CA ARG A 565 15.76 -35.62 23.02
C ARG A 565 16.78 -36.17 22.03
N ARG A 566 17.99 -35.64 22.04
CA ARG A 566 19.08 -36.08 21.15
C ARG A 566 19.29 -37.59 21.30
N GLY A 567 19.28 -38.31 20.16
CA GLY A 567 19.40 -39.77 20.12
C GLY A 567 18.11 -40.57 20.36
N TYR A 568 16.96 -39.92 20.54
CA TYR A 568 15.66 -40.60 20.74
C TYR A 568 15.04 -41.14 19.43
N ARG A 569 15.44 -40.60 18.26
CA ARG A 569 15.11 -41.14 16.92
C ARG A 569 16.39 -41.42 16.14
N TYR A 570 16.45 -42.58 15.48
CA TYR A 570 17.42 -42.84 14.41
C TYR A 570 16.96 -42.10 13.16
N ASP A 571 17.34 -40.83 13.05
CA ASP A 571 17.14 -40.04 11.84
C ASP A 571 18.49 -39.49 11.34
N SER A 572 18.52 -39.08 10.09
CA SER A 572 19.68 -38.62 9.29
C SER A 572 20.34 -37.31 9.79
N GLY A 573 20.25 -36.99 11.08
CA GLY A 573 20.78 -35.75 11.68
C GLY A 573 20.05 -34.48 11.24
N VAL A 574 18.90 -34.60 10.57
CA VAL A 574 18.05 -33.46 10.16
C VAL A 574 17.39 -32.83 11.39
N THR A 575 16.86 -33.65 12.30
CA THR A 575 16.24 -33.21 13.55
C THR A 575 17.21 -32.42 14.44
N ASP A 576 18.46 -32.87 14.60
CA ASP A 576 19.45 -32.17 15.41
C ASP A 576 19.79 -30.78 14.86
N ARG A 577 19.77 -30.62 13.52
CA ARG A 577 20.00 -29.33 12.88
C ARG A 577 18.82 -28.37 13.04
N ILE A 578 17.59 -28.88 12.97
CA ILE A 578 16.35 -28.14 13.28
C ILE A 578 16.40 -27.63 14.73
N VAL A 579 16.78 -28.48 15.68
CA VAL A 579 16.94 -28.08 17.10
C VAL A 579 17.95 -26.96 17.23
N ASN A 580 19.16 -27.12 16.69
CA ASN A 580 20.19 -26.07 16.78
C ASN A 580 19.74 -24.75 16.14
N GLN A 581 18.99 -24.80 15.04
CA GLN A 581 18.45 -23.61 14.40
C GLN A 581 17.39 -22.92 15.27
N LEU A 582 16.48 -23.68 15.88
CA LEU A 582 15.49 -23.13 16.82
C LEU A 582 16.17 -22.46 18.02
N LEU A 583 17.18 -23.12 18.59
CA LEU A 583 17.97 -22.54 19.70
C LEU A 583 18.66 -21.23 19.28
N THR A 584 19.22 -21.18 18.08
CA THR A 584 19.87 -19.98 17.54
C THR A 584 18.88 -18.83 17.37
N GLU A 585 17.68 -19.09 16.87
CA GLU A 585 16.65 -18.06 16.73
C GLU A 585 16.14 -17.58 18.10
N MET A 586 15.92 -18.49 19.07
CA MET A 586 15.48 -18.12 20.43
C MET A 586 16.54 -17.29 21.17
N ASP A 587 17.82 -17.67 21.09
CA ASP A 587 18.91 -16.90 21.69
C ASP A 587 19.05 -15.53 21.00
N GLY A 588 18.76 -15.46 19.69
CA GLY A 588 18.75 -14.24 18.89
C GLY A 588 17.63 -13.23 19.22
N LEU A 589 16.62 -13.62 20.01
CA LEU A 589 15.53 -12.74 20.43
C LEU A 589 15.97 -11.68 21.45
N GLU A 590 17.17 -11.77 22.02
CA GLU A 590 17.73 -10.82 23.02
C GLU A 590 17.74 -9.35 22.59
N LYS A 591 17.72 -9.08 21.29
CA LYS A 591 17.84 -7.72 20.74
C LYS A 591 16.51 -7.11 20.31
N LEU A 592 15.39 -7.82 20.48
CA LEU A 592 14.15 -7.52 19.76
C LEU A 592 12.96 -7.38 20.72
N GLU A 593 12.32 -6.21 20.64
CA GLU A 593 11.14 -5.87 21.45
C GLU A 593 9.88 -6.42 20.77
N GLY A 594 9.09 -7.23 21.48
CA GLY A 594 7.71 -7.56 21.08
C GLY A 594 7.46 -8.92 20.40
N VAL A 595 8.40 -9.87 20.44
CA VAL A 595 8.14 -11.26 20.00
C VAL A 595 8.25 -12.23 21.18
N VAL A 596 7.19 -13.00 21.41
CA VAL A 596 7.13 -14.00 22.49
C VAL A 596 6.91 -15.39 21.91
N VAL A 597 7.65 -16.40 22.40
CA VAL A 597 7.53 -17.79 21.94
C VAL A 597 6.74 -18.61 22.95
N ILE A 598 5.69 -19.30 22.51
CA ILE A 598 4.93 -20.23 23.34
C ILE A 598 5.06 -21.63 22.74
N GLY A 599 5.61 -22.58 23.50
CA GLY A 599 5.64 -24.00 23.13
C GLY A 599 4.53 -24.75 23.85
N ALA A 600 3.88 -25.70 23.19
CA ALA A 600 2.97 -26.64 23.82
C ALA A 600 3.44 -28.08 23.62
N THR A 601 3.45 -28.85 24.70
CA THR A 601 3.71 -30.29 24.65
C THR A 601 2.79 -31.06 25.60
N ASN A 602 2.49 -32.30 25.22
CA ASN A 602 1.86 -33.26 26.13
C ASN A 602 2.90 -34.11 26.88
N ARG A 603 4.16 -34.08 26.41
CA ARG A 603 5.24 -34.96 26.85
C ARG A 603 6.53 -34.18 27.10
N PRO A 604 6.63 -33.48 28.25
CA PRO A 604 7.84 -32.75 28.58
C PRO A 604 9.07 -33.66 28.82
N ASP A 605 8.86 -34.97 29.05
CA ASP A 605 9.89 -35.97 29.29
C ASP A 605 10.82 -36.23 28.09
N ILE A 606 10.29 -36.03 26.87
CA ILE A 606 11.00 -36.32 25.62
C ILE A 606 11.61 -35.08 24.96
N LEU A 607 11.48 -33.89 25.56
CA LEU A 607 12.08 -32.67 25.02
C LEU A 607 13.59 -32.60 25.25
N ASP A 608 14.32 -31.96 24.33
CA ASP A 608 15.74 -31.65 24.54
C ASP A 608 15.90 -30.69 25.74
N PRO A 609 16.66 -31.08 26.79
CA PRO A 609 16.93 -30.21 27.95
C PRO A 609 17.58 -28.86 27.59
N ALA A 610 18.16 -28.72 26.40
CA ALA A 610 18.69 -27.45 25.92
C ALA A 610 17.61 -26.36 25.83
N LEU A 611 16.35 -26.71 25.55
CA LEU A 611 15.24 -25.76 25.47
C LEU A 611 14.82 -25.19 26.83
N LEU A 612 15.05 -25.95 27.90
CA LEU A 612 14.65 -25.61 29.27
C LEU A 612 15.69 -24.76 30.00
N ARG A 613 16.73 -24.31 29.30
CA ARG A 613 17.78 -23.47 29.88
C ARG A 613 17.31 -22.01 29.94
N PRO A 614 17.78 -21.23 30.94
CA PRO A 614 17.51 -19.80 31.02
C PRO A 614 17.89 -19.07 29.73
N GLY A 615 17.06 -18.12 29.31
CA GLY A 615 17.16 -17.36 28.06
C GLY A 615 16.37 -17.97 26.90
N ARG A 616 15.60 -19.04 27.12
CA ARG A 616 14.79 -19.74 26.11
C ARG A 616 13.37 -19.93 26.60
N PHE A 617 12.99 -21.13 27.07
CA PHE A 617 11.73 -21.33 27.80
C PHE A 617 11.96 -21.07 29.28
N ASP A 618 11.84 -19.81 29.67
CA ASP A 618 12.09 -19.33 31.04
C ASP A 618 10.95 -19.69 32.00
N ARG A 619 9.73 -19.86 31.46
CA ARG A 619 8.53 -20.20 32.23
C ARG A 619 7.94 -21.52 31.78
N LEU A 620 7.82 -22.44 32.73
CA LEU A 620 7.16 -23.72 32.58
C LEU A 620 5.80 -23.63 33.27
N VAL A 621 4.72 -23.82 32.51
CA VAL A 621 3.33 -23.59 32.95
C VAL A 621 2.47 -24.82 32.72
#